data_AF-A0A924U7L8-F1
#
_entry.id   AF-A0A924U7L8-F1
#
_cell.length_a   1.000
_cell.length_b   1.000
_cell.length_c   1.000
_cell.angle_alpha   90.00
_cell.angle_beta   90.00
_cell.angle_gamma   90.00
#
_symmetry.space_group_name_H-M   'P 1'
#
loop_
_entity.id
_entity.type
_entity.pdbx_description
1 polymer ?
#
loop_
_entity_poly.entity_id
_entity_poly.type
_entity_poly.pdbx_seq_one_letter_code
_entity_poly.pdbx_strand_id
1 'polypeptide(L)'
;MLPVVSRAIAQGNPTPAEPPLPATPIAKVGAAVEAVAAHRTASFDDLHPHPEIAFTAARSAAIGAKNLKAPSLAVTEVRALMIRAAQTARHHGAVAGTWLETERAEYRLALTWLQAGDLAQARTHAQNCLAVVAANNAAALERLFGWEALGRVERAAGNATGQAQALAHARTAFAALDASDPSWCRARIDKLAAP
;
A
#
# COMPACT_ATOMS: atom_id res chain seq x y z
N MET A 1 38.94 -48.79 -5.41
CA MET A 1 38.09 -48.31 -6.52
C MET A 1 36.65 -48.30 -6.01
N LEU A 2 36.12 -47.11 -5.71
CA LEU A 2 34.77 -46.89 -5.14
C LEU A 2 33.71 -46.87 -6.26
N PRO A 3 32.45 -47.26 -5.98
CA PRO A 3 31.38 -47.19 -6.97
C PRO A 3 30.84 -45.76 -7.11
N VAL A 4 30.59 -45.35 -8.35
CA VAL A 4 29.91 -44.09 -8.70
C VAL A 4 28.40 -44.28 -8.49
N VAL A 5 27.82 -43.51 -7.57
CA VAL A 5 26.37 -43.40 -7.42
C VAL A 5 25.90 -42.17 -8.19
N SER A 6 25.26 -42.40 -9.34
CA SER A 6 24.53 -41.36 -10.09
C SER A 6 23.35 -40.86 -9.26
N ARG A 7 23.37 -39.57 -8.89
CA ARG A 7 22.25 -38.89 -8.25
C ARG A 7 21.24 -38.50 -9.33
N ALA A 8 20.10 -39.20 -9.37
CA ALA A 8 18.94 -38.78 -10.16
C ALA A 8 18.43 -37.45 -9.61
N ILE A 9 18.39 -36.42 -10.46
CA ILE A 9 17.73 -35.15 -10.20
C ILE A 9 16.23 -35.40 -10.30
N ALA A 10 15.53 -35.35 -9.16
CA ALA A 10 14.08 -35.38 -9.13
C ALA A 10 13.54 -34.14 -9.86
N GLN A 11 12.90 -34.38 -11.01
CA GLN A 11 12.09 -33.37 -11.69
C GLN A 11 10.95 -32.98 -10.75
N GLY A 12 10.94 -31.74 -10.28
CA GLY A 12 9.84 -31.19 -9.51
C GLY A 12 8.58 -31.15 -10.38
N ASN A 13 7.52 -31.82 -9.93
CA ASN A 13 6.19 -31.68 -10.53
C ASN A 13 5.79 -30.20 -10.53
N PRO A 14 5.19 -29.68 -11.63
CA PRO A 14 4.57 -28.37 -11.60
C PRO A 14 3.43 -28.38 -10.59
N THR A 15 3.44 -27.42 -9.67
CA THR A 15 2.34 -27.15 -8.75
C THR A 15 1.07 -26.93 -9.58
N PRO A 16 -0.07 -27.59 -9.29
CA PRO A 16 -1.31 -27.32 -10.00
C PRO A 16 -1.66 -25.85 -9.82
N ALA A 17 -1.92 -25.13 -10.92
CA ALA A 17 -2.50 -23.81 -10.87
C ALA A 17 -3.82 -23.89 -10.10
N GLU A 18 -3.90 -23.19 -8.98
CA GLU A 18 -5.10 -23.10 -8.15
C GLU A 18 -6.26 -22.57 -9.01
N PRO A 19 -7.45 -23.20 -8.97
CA PRO A 19 -8.57 -22.79 -9.80
C PRO A 19 -8.98 -21.34 -9.49
N PRO A 20 -9.38 -20.55 -10.51
CA PRO A 20 -9.84 -19.19 -10.29
C PRO A 20 -11.06 -19.18 -9.35
N LEU A 21 -10.99 -18.31 -8.34
CA LEU A 21 -11.93 -18.22 -7.23
C LEU A 21 -13.38 -17.90 -7.69
N PRO A 22 -14.41 -18.37 -6.97
CA PRO A 22 -15.80 -18.07 -7.29
C PRO A 22 -16.12 -16.57 -7.06
N ALA A 23 -16.61 -15.90 -8.09
CA ALA A 23 -16.77 -14.44 -8.14
C ALA A 23 -17.72 -13.82 -7.08
N THR A 24 -18.59 -14.62 -6.45
CA THR A 24 -19.78 -14.12 -5.74
C THR A 24 -19.50 -13.42 -4.40
N PRO A 25 -18.63 -13.93 -3.50
CA PRO A 25 -18.33 -13.26 -2.23
C PRO A 25 -17.47 -12.00 -2.42
N ILE A 26 -16.48 -12.06 -3.31
CA ILE A 26 -15.61 -10.94 -3.66
C ILE A 26 -16.43 -9.78 -4.25
N ALA A 27 -17.37 -10.09 -5.16
CA ALA A 27 -18.26 -9.10 -5.74
C ALA A 27 -19.16 -8.41 -4.68
N LYS A 28 -19.70 -9.17 -3.73
CA LYS A 28 -20.54 -8.61 -2.65
C LYS A 28 -19.77 -7.68 -1.72
N VAL A 29 -18.56 -8.07 -1.31
CA VAL A 29 -17.70 -7.19 -0.47
C VAL A 29 -17.29 -5.96 -1.25
N GLY A 30 -16.91 -6.13 -2.53
CA GLY A 30 -16.58 -5.03 -3.42
C GLY A 30 -17.72 -4.03 -3.52
N ALA A 31 -18.95 -4.50 -3.76
CA ALA A 31 -20.14 -3.65 -3.80
C ALA A 31 -20.40 -2.92 -2.48
N ALA A 32 -20.21 -3.57 -1.33
CA ALA A 32 -20.37 -2.93 -0.02
C ALA A 32 -19.31 -1.84 0.23
N VAL A 33 -18.07 -2.07 -0.19
CA VAL A 33 -16.99 -1.07 -0.10
C VAL A 33 -17.26 0.12 -1.00
N GLU A 34 -17.72 -0.11 -2.24
CA GLU A 34 -18.12 0.96 -3.17
C GLU A 34 -19.30 1.77 -2.62
N ALA A 35 -20.32 1.11 -2.07
CA ALA A 35 -21.48 1.80 -1.49
C ALA A 35 -21.10 2.70 -0.31
N VAL A 36 -20.24 2.22 0.60
CA VAL A 36 -19.74 3.02 1.74
C VAL A 36 -18.85 4.18 1.26
N ALA A 37 -18.03 3.96 0.23
CA ALA A 37 -17.20 5.01 -0.34
C ALA A 37 -18.05 6.11 -1.01
N ALA A 38 -19.05 5.72 -1.83
CA ALA A 38 -19.94 6.65 -2.50
C ALA A 38 -20.79 7.49 -1.52
N HIS A 39 -21.34 6.87 -0.47
CA HIS A 39 -22.09 7.59 0.57
C HIS A 39 -21.23 8.65 1.26
N ARG A 40 -19.94 8.36 1.47
CA ARG A 40 -19.00 9.28 2.10
C ARG A 40 -18.61 10.43 1.18
N THR A 41 -18.37 10.16 -0.11
CA THR A 41 -18.17 11.20 -1.14
C THR A 41 -19.32 12.19 -1.17
N ALA A 42 -20.56 11.72 -1.01
CA ALA A 42 -21.74 12.57 -0.96
C ALA A 42 -21.90 13.39 0.33
N SER A 43 -21.14 13.08 1.40
CA SER A 43 -21.30 13.68 2.73
C SER A 43 -20.07 14.50 3.16
N PHE A 44 -19.23 14.90 2.21
CA PHE A 44 -17.84 15.34 2.47
C PHE A 44 -17.71 16.76 3.06
N ASP A 45 -18.75 17.59 2.99
CA ASP A 45 -18.69 19.02 3.39
C ASP A 45 -18.42 19.26 4.89
N ASP A 46 -18.62 18.26 5.77
CA ASP A 46 -18.56 18.43 7.24
C ASP A 46 -17.27 17.92 7.92
N LEU A 47 -16.35 17.25 7.20
CA LEU A 47 -15.23 16.51 7.82
C LEU A 47 -13.87 17.24 7.82
N HIS A 48 -13.83 18.48 7.37
CA HIS A 48 -12.61 19.20 7.02
C HIS A 48 -11.67 19.73 8.14
N PRO A 49 -11.90 19.61 9.48
CA PRO A 49 -10.96 20.20 10.43
C PRO A 49 -9.88 19.25 11.01
N HIS A 50 -9.83 17.95 10.70
CA HIS A 50 -8.86 17.04 11.34
C HIS A 50 -8.00 16.22 10.36
N PRO A 51 -6.69 16.50 10.25
CA PRO A 51 -5.78 15.80 9.33
C PRO A 51 -5.57 14.31 9.66
N GLU A 52 -5.95 13.87 10.88
CA GLU A 52 -5.94 12.46 11.30
C GLU A 52 -7.16 11.63 10.85
N ILE A 53 -8.20 12.24 10.26
CA ILE A 53 -9.49 11.56 9.96
C ILE A 53 -9.69 11.21 8.46
N ALA A 54 -8.69 11.41 7.60
CA ALA A 54 -8.73 10.92 6.20
C ALA A 54 -8.45 9.39 6.08
N PHE A 55 -9.13 8.58 6.90
CA PHE A 55 -8.96 7.13 6.99
C PHE A 55 -10.31 6.39 6.88
N THR A 56 -10.47 5.56 5.83
CA THR A 56 -11.40 4.41 5.85
C THR A 56 -11.11 3.30 4.84
N ALA A 57 -9.90 3.08 4.33
CA ALA A 57 -9.65 1.82 3.61
C ALA A 57 -9.76 0.62 4.58
N ALA A 58 -9.09 0.68 5.73
CA ALA A 58 -9.15 -0.41 6.71
C ALA A 58 -10.46 -0.46 7.50
N ARG A 59 -11.13 0.69 7.72
CA ARG A 59 -12.45 0.70 8.36
C ARG A 59 -13.53 0.15 7.43
N SER A 60 -13.50 0.50 6.14
CA SER A 60 -14.43 -0.07 5.15
C SER A 60 -14.18 -1.56 4.95
N ALA A 61 -12.92 -2.01 4.93
CA ALA A 61 -12.58 -3.43 4.91
C ALA A 61 -13.04 -4.15 6.19
N ALA A 62 -12.86 -3.55 7.38
CA ALA A 62 -13.31 -4.12 8.64
C ALA A 62 -14.85 -4.15 8.78
N ILE A 63 -15.55 -3.14 8.26
CA ILE A 63 -17.02 -3.10 8.19
C ILE A 63 -17.53 -4.14 7.19
N GLY A 64 -16.90 -4.27 6.02
CA GLY A 64 -17.19 -5.33 5.04
C GLY A 64 -17.01 -6.73 5.65
N ALA A 65 -15.90 -6.96 6.35
CA ALA A 65 -15.64 -8.23 7.05
C ALA A 65 -16.64 -8.51 8.18
N LYS A 66 -16.99 -7.50 8.99
CA LYS A 66 -18.02 -7.63 10.05
C LYS A 66 -19.41 -7.92 9.47
N ASN A 67 -19.77 -7.28 8.36
CA ASN A 67 -21.07 -7.47 7.70
C ASN A 67 -21.17 -8.80 6.94
N LEU A 68 -20.06 -9.46 6.64
CA LEU A 68 -20.11 -10.69 5.86
C LEU A 68 -20.58 -11.91 6.66
N LYS A 69 -20.52 -11.92 8.02
CA LYS A 69 -20.74 -13.13 8.84
C LYS A 69 -20.13 -14.39 8.19
N ALA A 70 -19.02 -14.25 7.47
CA ALA A 70 -18.48 -15.30 6.61
C ALA A 70 -17.34 -15.98 7.37
N PRO A 71 -17.52 -17.23 7.81
CA PRO A 71 -16.39 -18.03 8.22
C PRO A 71 -15.56 -18.35 6.97
N SER A 72 -14.23 -18.32 7.13
CA SER A 72 -13.21 -18.78 6.16
C SER A 72 -13.17 -18.10 4.78
N LEU A 73 -12.74 -16.84 4.73
CA LEU A 73 -12.07 -16.35 3.52
C LEU A 73 -10.63 -16.87 3.51
N ALA A 74 -10.16 -17.33 2.36
CA ALA A 74 -8.75 -17.65 2.16
C ALA A 74 -7.89 -16.38 2.28
N VAL A 75 -6.62 -16.53 2.65
CA VAL A 75 -5.66 -15.41 2.79
C VAL A 75 -5.54 -14.62 1.47
N THR A 76 -5.65 -15.30 0.34
CA THR A 76 -5.65 -14.71 -1.00
C THR A 76 -6.87 -13.82 -1.26
N GLU A 77 -8.06 -14.23 -0.81
CA GLU A 77 -9.30 -13.46 -0.91
C GLU A 77 -9.27 -12.22 -0.03
N VAL A 78 -8.82 -12.36 1.22
CA VAL A 78 -8.64 -11.21 2.12
C VAL A 78 -7.68 -10.18 1.52
N ARG A 79 -6.58 -10.65 0.92
CA ARG A 79 -5.62 -9.78 0.23
C ARG A 79 -6.24 -9.03 -0.95
N ALA A 80 -6.97 -9.74 -1.82
CA ALA A 80 -7.66 -9.12 -2.96
C ALA A 80 -8.67 -8.05 -2.52
N LEU A 81 -9.41 -8.32 -1.44
CA LEU A 81 -10.37 -7.36 -0.87
C LEU A 81 -9.69 -6.13 -0.28
N MET A 82 -8.56 -6.30 0.42
CA MET A 82 -7.79 -5.16 0.94
C MET A 82 -7.25 -4.27 -0.18
N ILE A 83 -6.71 -4.87 -1.25
CA ILE A 83 -6.26 -4.15 -2.45
C ILE A 83 -7.43 -3.40 -3.08
N ARG A 84 -8.56 -4.07 -3.30
CA ARG A 84 -9.74 -3.44 -3.91
C ARG A 84 -10.23 -2.27 -3.06
N ALA A 85 -10.29 -2.43 -1.74
CA ALA A 85 -10.69 -1.35 -0.85
C ALA A 85 -9.74 -0.15 -0.89
N ALA A 86 -8.42 -0.39 -0.98
CA ALA A 86 -7.44 0.68 -1.15
C ALA A 86 -7.60 1.41 -2.50
N GLN A 87 -7.84 0.68 -3.59
CA GLN A 87 -8.08 1.25 -4.91
C GLN A 87 -9.37 2.07 -4.98
N THR A 88 -10.46 1.56 -4.40
CA THR A 88 -11.73 2.28 -4.28
C THR A 88 -11.55 3.55 -3.46
N ALA A 89 -10.86 3.48 -2.31
CA ALA A 89 -10.57 4.66 -1.50
C ALA A 89 -9.77 5.72 -2.27
N ARG A 90 -8.79 5.30 -3.09
CA ARG A 90 -8.03 6.20 -3.97
C ARG A 90 -8.92 6.87 -5.01
N HIS A 91 -9.79 6.11 -5.67
CA HIS A 91 -10.69 6.65 -6.70
C HIS A 91 -11.62 7.71 -6.13
N HIS A 92 -12.33 7.41 -5.04
CA HIS A 92 -13.27 8.34 -4.44
C HIS A 92 -12.56 9.51 -3.74
N GLY A 93 -11.40 9.27 -3.12
CA GLY A 93 -10.58 10.33 -2.54
C GLY A 93 -10.10 11.35 -3.58
N ALA A 94 -9.78 10.92 -4.80
CA ALA A 94 -9.43 11.82 -5.89
C ALA A 94 -10.63 12.65 -6.42
N VAL A 95 -11.85 12.18 -6.22
CA VAL A 95 -13.08 12.88 -6.64
C VAL A 95 -13.55 13.86 -5.56
N ALA A 96 -13.54 13.44 -4.29
CA ALA A 96 -14.07 14.22 -3.17
C ALA A 96 -13.03 15.16 -2.53
N GLY A 97 -11.75 14.79 -2.62
CA GLY A 97 -10.66 15.45 -1.90
C GLY A 97 -9.79 16.35 -2.77
N THR A 98 -8.71 16.78 -2.17
CA THR A 98 -7.64 17.54 -2.81
C THR A 98 -6.53 16.60 -3.29
N TRP A 99 -5.43 17.18 -3.78
CA TRP A 99 -4.23 16.44 -4.10
C TRP A 99 -3.68 15.65 -2.90
N LEU A 100 -3.91 16.11 -1.66
CA LEU A 100 -3.39 15.48 -0.45
C LEU A 100 -4.05 14.10 -0.21
N GLU A 101 -5.35 13.98 -0.46
CA GLU A 101 -6.06 12.70 -0.38
C GLU A 101 -5.54 11.72 -1.42
N THR A 102 -5.21 12.21 -2.62
CA THR A 102 -4.64 11.40 -3.70
C THR A 102 -3.25 10.90 -3.31
N GLU A 103 -2.35 11.78 -2.86
CA GLU A 103 -1.00 11.42 -2.39
C GLU A 103 -1.06 10.34 -1.30
N ARG A 104 -1.86 10.57 -0.25
CA ARG A 104 -2.00 9.63 0.87
C ARG A 104 -2.59 8.29 0.45
N ALA A 105 -3.42 8.26 -0.60
CA ALA A 105 -3.96 7.03 -1.15
C ALA A 105 -2.90 6.26 -1.95
N GLU A 106 -2.08 6.94 -2.75
CA GLU A 106 -0.95 6.34 -3.48
C GLU A 106 0.09 5.75 -2.50
N TYR A 107 0.44 6.46 -1.43
CA TYR A 107 1.32 5.93 -0.37
C TYR A 107 0.77 4.63 0.25
N ARG A 108 -0.54 4.59 0.58
CA ARG A 108 -1.17 3.40 1.17
C ARG A 108 -1.26 2.24 0.18
N LEU A 109 -1.54 2.52 -1.09
CA LEU A 109 -1.54 1.52 -2.14
C LEU A 109 -0.14 0.92 -2.32
N ALA A 110 0.92 1.74 -2.30
CA ALA A 110 2.29 1.25 -2.35
C ALA A 110 2.57 0.24 -1.22
N LEU A 111 2.22 0.57 0.02
CA LEU A 111 2.41 -0.34 1.16
C LEU A 111 1.51 -1.59 1.10
N THR A 112 0.30 -1.46 0.58
CA THR A 112 -0.65 -2.57 0.43
C THR A 112 -0.15 -3.59 -0.59
N TRP A 113 0.31 -3.10 -1.75
CA TRP A 113 0.90 -3.94 -2.79
C TRP A 113 2.24 -4.54 -2.38
N LEU A 114 3.05 -3.79 -1.62
CA LEU A 114 4.28 -4.32 -1.04
C LEU A 114 3.98 -5.50 -0.10
N GLN A 115 2.99 -5.36 0.79
CA GLN A 115 2.56 -6.44 1.67
C GLN A 115 1.95 -7.63 0.91
N ALA A 116 1.34 -7.36 -0.25
CA ALA A 116 0.78 -8.39 -1.14
C ALA A 116 1.84 -9.15 -1.95
N GLY A 117 3.08 -8.62 -2.02
CA GLY A 117 4.20 -9.19 -2.77
C GLY A 117 4.29 -8.73 -4.23
N ASP A 118 3.40 -7.86 -4.71
CA ASP A 118 3.48 -7.31 -6.06
C ASP A 118 4.34 -6.04 -6.05
N LEU A 119 5.65 -6.25 -6.24
CA LEU A 119 6.63 -5.17 -6.19
C LEU A 119 6.50 -4.18 -7.35
N ALA A 120 5.97 -4.62 -8.50
CA ALA A 120 5.76 -3.74 -9.65
C ALA A 120 4.65 -2.74 -9.36
N GLN A 121 3.50 -3.20 -8.86
CA GLN A 121 2.42 -2.32 -8.45
C GLN A 121 2.83 -1.43 -7.28
N ALA A 122 3.52 -1.98 -6.28
CA ALA A 122 4.00 -1.21 -5.15
C ALA A 122 4.91 -0.05 -5.58
N ARG A 123 5.81 -0.29 -6.54
CA ARG A 123 6.72 0.72 -7.08
C ARG A 123 5.95 1.80 -7.83
N THR A 124 5.04 1.42 -8.71
CA THR A 124 4.20 2.36 -9.46
C THR A 124 3.47 3.31 -8.52
N HIS A 125 2.83 2.80 -7.48
CA HIS A 125 2.11 3.64 -6.52
C HIS A 125 3.05 4.52 -5.67
N ALA A 126 4.24 4.04 -5.29
CA ALA A 126 5.23 4.87 -4.60
C ALA A 126 5.73 6.03 -5.48
N GLN A 127 5.94 5.76 -6.78
CA GLN A 127 6.33 6.79 -7.76
C GLN A 127 5.20 7.78 -8.02
N ASN A 128 3.95 7.33 -8.12
CA ASN A 128 2.78 8.19 -8.25
C ASN A 128 2.63 9.13 -7.05
N CYS A 129 2.82 8.62 -5.83
CA CYS A 129 2.84 9.43 -4.61
C CYS A 129 3.88 10.56 -4.72
N LEU A 130 5.12 10.25 -5.09
CA LEU A 130 6.17 11.25 -5.30
C LEU A 130 5.85 12.24 -6.42
N ALA A 131 5.21 11.80 -7.50
CA ALA A 131 4.78 12.67 -8.59
C ALA A 131 3.74 13.70 -8.11
N VAL A 132 2.75 13.28 -7.32
CA VAL A 132 1.75 14.18 -6.73
C VAL A 132 2.40 15.17 -5.76
N VAL A 133 3.30 14.69 -4.89
CA VAL A 133 4.08 15.53 -3.96
C VAL A 133 4.87 16.60 -4.70
N ALA A 134 5.56 16.22 -5.77
CA ALA A 134 6.37 17.15 -6.57
C ALA A 134 5.50 18.17 -7.30
N ALA A 135 4.40 17.75 -7.92
CA ALA A 135 3.50 18.62 -8.67
C ALA A 135 2.85 19.71 -7.80
N ASN A 136 2.71 19.48 -6.49
CA ASN A 136 2.04 20.39 -5.57
C ASN A 136 3.02 21.17 -4.66
N ASN A 137 4.34 21.04 -4.87
CA ASN A 137 5.36 21.63 -4.00
C ASN A 137 5.08 21.36 -2.51
N ALA A 138 4.68 20.11 -2.19
CA ALA A 138 4.19 19.74 -0.86
C ALA A 138 5.23 19.99 0.25
N ALA A 139 4.82 19.90 1.51
CA ALA A 139 5.74 20.09 2.63
C ALA A 139 6.77 18.94 2.74
N ALA A 140 7.71 19.09 3.66
CA ALA A 140 8.76 18.12 3.88
C ALA A 140 8.21 16.76 4.36
N LEU A 141 7.08 16.77 5.07
CA LEU A 141 6.44 15.57 5.59
C LEU A 141 5.95 14.63 4.46
N GLU A 142 5.22 15.15 3.47
CA GLU A 142 4.71 14.33 2.36
C GLU A 142 5.87 13.80 1.50
N ARG A 143 6.92 14.61 1.28
CA ARG A 143 8.15 14.14 0.61
C ARG A 143 8.77 12.97 1.35
N LEU A 144 8.90 13.05 2.68
CA LEU A 144 9.49 11.99 3.49
C LEU A 144 8.75 10.68 3.27
N PHE A 145 7.42 10.70 3.33
CA PHE A 145 6.60 9.49 3.19
C PHE A 145 6.64 8.89 1.79
N GLY A 146 6.64 9.71 0.73
CA GLY A 146 6.80 9.21 -0.64
C GLY A 146 8.14 8.48 -0.82
N TRP A 147 9.24 9.05 -0.31
CA TRP A 147 10.54 8.41 -0.37
C TRP A 147 10.66 7.19 0.56
N GLU A 148 9.98 7.20 1.71
CA GLU A 148 9.88 6.03 2.59
C GLU A 148 9.23 4.84 1.86
N ALA A 149 8.09 5.07 1.21
CA ALA A 149 7.39 4.03 0.46
C ALA A 149 8.28 3.46 -0.65
N LEU A 150 8.90 4.32 -1.46
CA LEU A 150 9.77 3.87 -2.54
C LEU A 150 10.98 3.08 -2.01
N GLY A 151 11.65 3.57 -0.96
CA GLY A 151 12.80 2.88 -0.39
C GLY A 151 12.46 1.49 0.17
N ARG A 152 11.28 1.31 0.75
CA ARG A 152 10.80 0.00 1.20
C ARG A 152 10.57 -0.96 0.04
N VAL A 153 10.00 -0.46 -1.06
CA VAL A 153 9.78 -1.26 -2.27
C VAL A 153 11.10 -1.65 -2.93
N GLU A 154 12.03 -0.70 -3.09
CA GLU A 154 13.33 -0.98 -3.71
C GLU A 154 14.14 -1.99 -2.92
N ARG A 155 14.11 -1.90 -1.58
CA ARG A 155 14.70 -2.93 -0.72
C ARG A 155 14.09 -4.31 -0.96
N ALA A 156 12.76 -4.40 -0.95
CA ALA A 156 12.08 -5.68 -1.18
C ALA A 156 12.36 -6.25 -2.58
N ALA A 157 12.64 -5.39 -3.55
CA ALA A 157 13.06 -5.76 -4.90
C ALA A 157 14.56 -6.10 -5.02
N GLY A 158 15.34 -6.00 -3.95
CA GLY A 158 16.80 -6.20 -3.97
C GLY A 158 17.57 -5.09 -4.70
N ASN A 159 16.94 -3.95 -4.97
CA ASN A 159 17.57 -2.81 -5.64
C ASN A 159 18.26 -1.91 -4.61
N ALA A 160 19.47 -2.27 -4.23
CA ALA A 160 20.27 -1.54 -3.25
C ALA A 160 20.52 -0.07 -3.64
N THR A 161 20.77 0.21 -4.93
CA THR A 161 20.98 1.57 -5.43
C THR A 161 19.73 2.42 -5.29
N GLY A 162 18.57 1.88 -5.71
CA GLY A 162 17.28 2.57 -5.57
C GLY A 162 16.90 2.81 -4.11
N GLN A 163 17.15 1.83 -3.24
CA GLN A 163 16.94 1.98 -1.80
C GLN A 163 17.83 3.10 -1.21
N ALA A 164 19.13 3.12 -1.55
CA ALA A 164 20.06 4.12 -1.06
C ALA A 164 19.67 5.55 -1.50
N GLN A 165 19.23 5.70 -2.75
CA GLN A 165 18.70 6.96 -3.27
C GLN A 165 17.46 7.42 -2.50
N ALA A 166 16.48 6.53 -2.33
CA ALA A 166 15.27 6.83 -1.58
C ALA A 166 15.57 7.22 -0.13
N LEU A 167 16.50 6.53 0.54
CA LEU A 167 16.93 6.86 1.89
C LEU A 167 17.60 8.24 1.97
N ALA A 168 18.45 8.60 1.00
CA ALA A 168 19.09 9.92 0.96
C ALA A 168 18.05 11.05 0.82
N HIS A 169 17.06 10.87 -0.05
CA HIS A 169 15.98 11.84 -0.19
C HIS A 169 15.06 11.89 1.04
N ALA A 170 14.72 10.75 1.64
CA ALA A 170 13.93 10.72 2.88
C ALA A 170 14.65 11.42 4.04
N ARG A 171 15.98 11.28 4.15
CA ARG A 171 16.80 12.01 5.13
C ARG A 171 16.84 13.51 4.87
N THR A 172 16.93 13.91 3.60
CA THR A 172 16.89 15.33 3.20
C THR A 172 15.54 15.94 3.57
N ALA A 173 14.44 15.24 3.29
CA ALA A 173 13.10 15.65 3.68
C ALA A 173 12.97 15.73 5.21
N PHE A 174 13.46 14.72 5.95
CA PHE A 174 13.47 14.71 7.41
C PHE A 174 14.23 15.90 8.01
N ALA A 175 15.37 16.28 7.43
CA ALA A 175 16.16 17.43 7.89
C ALA A 175 15.47 18.78 7.64
N ALA A 176 14.50 18.82 6.72
CA ALA A 176 13.71 20.00 6.39
C ALA A 176 12.36 20.06 7.13
N LEU A 177 12.07 19.07 7.99
CA LEU A 177 10.91 19.11 8.88
C LEU A 177 11.09 20.21 9.93
N ASP A 178 9.98 20.83 10.32
CA ASP A 178 10.01 21.84 11.37
C ASP A 178 10.07 21.21 12.78
N ALA A 179 10.25 22.02 13.81
CA ALA A 179 10.33 21.51 15.19
C ALA A 179 8.99 21.00 15.75
N SER A 180 7.87 21.30 15.08
CA SER A 180 6.53 20.79 15.41
C SER A 180 6.25 19.44 14.76
N ASP A 181 7.07 19.05 13.78
CA ASP A 181 6.98 17.75 13.14
C ASP A 181 7.37 16.62 14.10
N PRO A 182 6.65 15.49 14.02
CA PRO A 182 6.62 14.56 15.13
C PRO A 182 7.81 13.61 15.16
N SER A 183 8.28 13.33 16.38
CA SER A 183 9.38 12.40 16.69
C SER A 183 9.22 10.99 16.08
N TRP A 184 8.00 10.58 15.74
CA TRP A 184 7.75 9.30 15.09
C TRP A 184 8.30 9.20 13.65
N CYS A 185 8.60 10.32 12.98
CA CYS A 185 9.27 10.31 11.67
C CYS A 185 10.68 9.70 11.74
N ARG A 186 11.40 9.87 12.87
CA ARG A 186 12.75 9.32 13.05
C ARG A 186 12.75 7.80 12.95
N ALA A 187 11.83 7.13 13.65
CA ALA A 187 11.71 5.68 13.67
C ALA A 187 11.47 5.09 12.25
N ARG A 188 10.84 5.86 11.36
CA ARG A 188 10.58 5.47 9.97
C ARG A 188 11.86 5.45 9.15
N ILE A 189 12.69 6.50 9.28
CA ILE A 189 14.00 6.60 8.63
C ILE A 189 14.94 5.50 9.14
N ASP A 190 14.96 5.26 10.45
CA ASP A 190 15.82 4.24 11.05
C ASP A 190 15.46 2.84 10.53
N LYS A 191 14.15 2.55 10.42
CA LYS A 191 13.67 1.30 9.82
C LYS A 191 14.04 1.19 8.34
N LEU A 192 14.03 2.30 7.60
CA LEU A 192 14.45 2.33 6.19
C LEU A 192 15.97 2.23 6.00
N ALA A 193 16.76 2.53 7.03
CA ALA A 193 18.22 2.44 7.03
C ALA A 193 18.76 1.10 7.55
N ALA A 194 17.95 0.33 8.29
CA ALA A 194 18.32 -1.02 8.74
C ALA A 194 18.74 -1.90 7.54
N PRO A 195 19.56 -2.94 7.71
CA PRO A 195 19.85 -3.90 6.63
C PRO A 195 18.59 -4.70 6.23
#